data_AF-A0A1M3BSA2-F1
#
_entry.id   AF-A0A1M3BSA2-F1
#
_cell.length_a   1.000
_cell.length_b   1.000
_cell.length_c   1.000
_cell.angle_alpha   90.00
_cell.angle_beta   90.00
_cell.angle_gamma   90.00
#
_symmetry.space_group_name_H-M   'P 1'
#
loop_
_entity.id
_entity.type
_entity.pdbx_description
1 polymer ?
#
loop_
_entity_poly.entity_id
_entity_poly.type
_entity_poly.pdbx_seq_one_letter_code
_entity_poly.pdbx_strand_id
1 'polypeptide(L)'
;MKLRLKKSTTIVSLCFAALGVFVVSGIFAISSNSVQAQSEGGRLITVHDRGTETAFITTKETLREALNDQGIALDAKDAVEPSADEKLVAPDYQVNIYRARPVTVIDGATRQKVVTPYQTAERIAQDAGISLNPEDTTKLERSTDFVSDGAGLQLNIDRATPMVLDLYGARTDIRTQAATVGDMLKEKKIDLGENGRASLPLDAPISQGLEVRVWREGKQTVTVDEDVAFETEQVKDADREVGYKAVQTAGQNGKRTVTYEVNIQNGVEVSRTEIASIVLQQPVKQVEVIGSKVKTLPYTGGGSKTEWLAASNIAPEYWGYADFMVQKESGWNPNAKNKSSGACGLAQALPCSKLGPNWNNPVVALNWMNTYVGRYGGWEGAYNFWLSHKWY
;
A
#
# COMPACT_ATOMS: atom_id res chain seq x y z
N MET A 1 14.07 -28.64 -32.71
CA MET A 1 15.39 -28.01 -32.54
C MET A 1 15.72 -28.01 -31.05
N LYS A 2 16.68 -28.85 -30.61
CA LYS A 2 17.03 -29.07 -29.19
C LYS A 2 17.89 -27.90 -28.68
N LEU A 3 17.54 -27.28 -27.56
CA LEU A 3 18.49 -26.50 -26.77
C LEU A 3 18.45 -26.91 -25.28
N ARG A 4 19.64 -27.28 -24.79
CA ARG A 4 19.99 -27.72 -23.44
C ARG A 4 20.15 -26.52 -22.51
N LEU A 5 19.57 -26.58 -21.31
CA LEU A 5 19.93 -25.70 -20.20
C LEU A 5 21.23 -26.17 -19.54
N LYS A 6 22.18 -25.26 -19.36
CA LYS A 6 23.46 -25.48 -18.68
C LYS A 6 23.32 -24.99 -17.23
N LYS A 7 23.18 -25.93 -16.28
CA LYS A 7 23.37 -25.67 -14.84
C LYS A 7 24.87 -25.74 -14.55
N SER A 8 25.41 -24.71 -13.88
CA SER A 8 26.80 -24.70 -13.40
C SER A 8 26.82 -25.27 -11.99
N THR A 9 27.46 -26.43 -11.85
CA THR A 9 27.77 -27.10 -10.59
C THR A 9 29.29 -27.09 -10.48
N THR A 10 29.84 -26.33 -9.54
CA THR A 10 31.28 -26.30 -9.31
C THR A 10 31.66 -27.50 -8.43
N ILE A 11 32.45 -28.38 -9.01
CA ILE A 11 32.99 -29.61 -8.43
C ILE A 11 34.19 -29.25 -7.56
N VAL A 12 34.20 -29.76 -6.32
CA VAL A 12 35.36 -29.83 -5.44
C VAL A 12 36.23 -31.00 -5.93
N SER A 13 37.47 -30.71 -6.36
CA SER A 13 38.49 -31.71 -6.67
C SER A 13 39.69 -31.55 -5.74
N LEU A 14 39.92 -32.61 -4.96
CA LEU A 14 41.20 -32.99 -4.36
C LEU A 14 42.32 -33.02 -5.41
N CYS A 15 43.54 -32.59 -5.04
CA CYS A 15 44.76 -33.41 -5.12
C CYS A 15 46.03 -32.67 -4.62
N PHE A 16 46.69 -33.32 -3.64
CA PHE A 16 48.13 -33.44 -3.35
C PHE A 16 49.09 -32.24 -3.46
N ALA A 17 49.79 -31.94 -2.36
CA ALA A 17 51.25 -32.06 -2.29
C ALA A 17 51.75 -32.03 -0.84
N ALA A 18 52.64 -32.99 -0.53
CA ALA A 18 53.31 -33.19 0.73
C ALA A 18 54.17 -31.98 1.15
N LEU A 19 54.15 -31.63 2.44
CA LEU A 19 55.18 -30.78 3.04
C LEU A 19 55.95 -31.57 4.09
N GLY A 20 57.24 -31.74 3.81
CA GLY A 20 58.18 -32.50 4.62
C GLY A 20 58.43 -31.86 5.97
N VAL A 21 58.61 -32.75 6.94
CA VAL A 21 59.14 -32.50 8.27
C VAL A 21 60.59 -32.05 8.13
N PHE A 22 60.88 -30.80 8.51
CA PHE A 22 62.24 -30.37 8.88
C PHE A 22 62.26 -30.16 10.40
N VAL A 23 62.76 -31.16 11.11
CA VAL A 23 63.21 -31.02 12.49
C VAL A 23 64.54 -30.27 12.45
N VAL A 24 64.55 -29.01 12.88
CA VAL A 24 65.78 -28.33 13.28
C VAL A 24 65.77 -28.27 14.80
N SER A 25 66.52 -29.20 15.38
CA SER A 25 66.88 -29.24 16.79
C SER A 25 67.80 -28.05 17.12
N GLY A 26 67.20 -26.93 17.52
CA GLY A 26 67.91 -25.83 18.18
C GLY A 26 67.66 -25.91 19.68
N ILE A 27 68.55 -26.56 20.42
CA ILE A 27 68.58 -26.51 21.89
C ILE A 27 69.00 -25.08 22.28
N PHE A 28 68.02 -24.22 22.55
CA PHE A 28 68.25 -23.03 23.37
C PHE A 28 67.90 -23.40 24.81
N ALA A 29 68.93 -23.56 25.63
CA ALA A 29 68.78 -23.62 27.08
C ALA A 29 68.35 -22.24 27.57
N ILE A 30 67.04 -21.99 27.59
CA ILE A 30 66.47 -20.91 28.39
C ILE A 30 66.47 -21.43 29.81
N SER A 31 67.32 -20.85 30.65
CA SER A 31 67.27 -21.00 32.10
C SER A 31 65.86 -20.62 32.57
N SER A 32 65.00 -21.61 32.75
CA SER A 32 63.74 -21.44 33.44
C SER A 32 64.07 -21.19 34.91
N ASN A 33 64.17 -19.92 35.30
CA ASN A 33 63.78 -19.56 36.65
C ASN A 33 62.28 -19.84 36.72
N SER A 34 61.94 -21.07 37.07
CA SER A 34 60.59 -21.44 37.46
C SER A 34 60.27 -20.60 38.69
N VAL A 35 59.57 -19.48 38.48
CA VAL A 35 58.79 -18.86 39.54
C VAL A 35 57.78 -19.93 39.94
N GLN A 36 58.03 -20.56 41.08
CA GLN A 36 57.07 -21.42 41.75
C GLN A 36 55.87 -20.54 42.14
N ALA A 37 54.90 -20.43 41.24
CA ALA A 37 53.61 -19.82 41.52
C ALA A 37 52.70 -20.88 42.14
N GLN A 38 52.77 -20.94 43.45
CA GLN A 38 51.88 -21.65 44.34
C GLN A 38 50.43 -21.21 44.10
N SER A 39 49.50 -22.16 44.06
CA SER A 39 48.09 -21.96 43.75
C SER A 39 47.33 -21.20 44.86
N GLU A 40 47.34 -19.88 44.81
CA GLU A 40 46.48 -19.02 45.63
C GLU A 40 45.64 -18.09 44.74
N GLY A 41 44.63 -18.62 44.07
CA GLY A 41 43.54 -17.83 43.45
C GLY A 41 43.92 -16.76 42.41
N GLY A 42 45.18 -16.67 42.01
CA GLY A 42 45.70 -15.66 41.10
C GLY A 42 45.29 -15.92 39.66
N ARG A 43 45.09 -14.84 38.91
CA ARG A 43 44.67 -14.83 37.50
C ARG A 43 45.77 -14.24 36.65
N LEU A 44 46.08 -14.87 35.52
CA LEU A 44 47.07 -14.37 34.56
C LEU A 44 46.44 -13.32 33.65
N ILE A 45 46.97 -12.11 33.64
CA ILE A 45 46.53 -11.04 32.75
C ILE A 45 47.64 -10.75 31.75
N THR A 46 47.32 -10.84 30.46
CA THR A 46 48.20 -10.40 29.37
C THR A 46 47.62 -9.14 28.75
N VAL A 47 48.33 -8.02 28.87
CA VAL A 47 47.89 -6.70 28.44
C VAL A 47 48.65 -6.27 27.19
N HIS A 48 47.92 -5.89 26.16
CA HIS A 48 48.41 -5.24 24.95
C HIS A 48 48.10 -3.75 25.01
N ASP A 49 49.13 -2.93 25.20
CA ASP A 49 49.03 -1.46 25.24
C ASP A 49 50.06 -0.83 24.31
N ARG A 50 49.59 -0.05 23.32
CA ARG A 50 50.43 0.62 22.31
C ARG A 50 51.45 -0.31 21.60
N GLY A 51 51.09 -1.58 21.40
CA GLY A 51 51.94 -2.58 20.77
C GLY A 51 53.02 -3.18 21.69
N THR A 52 52.97 -2.88 22.99
CA THR A 52 53.77 -3.56 24.01
C THR A 52 52.89 -4.59 24.72
N GLU A 53 53.42 -5.80 24.89
CA GLU A 53 52.77 -6.89 25.64
C GLU A 53 53.40 -6.99 27.03
N THR A 54 52.55 -7.00 28.06
CA THR A 54 52.96 -7.19 29.46
C THR A 54 52.10 -8.25 30.10
N ALA A 55 52.71 -9.14 30.89
CA ALA A 55 51.98 -10.20 31.57
C ALA A 55 52.28 -10.19 33.07
N PHE A 56 51.23 -10.33 33.88
CA PHE A 56 51.34 -10.37 35.34
C PHE A 56 50.21 -11.20 35.95
N ILE A 57 50.41 -11.63 37.20
CA ILE A 57 49.39 -12.37 37.96
C ILE A 57 48.75 -11.40 38.96
N THR A 58 47.42 -11.44 39.07
CA THR A 58 46.66 -10.59 39.99
C THR A 58 45.65 -11.40 40.80
N THR A 59 45.39 -10.96 42.03
CA THR A 59 44.31 -11.48 42.89
C THR A 59 43.14 -10.50 43.00
N LYS A 60 43.19 -9.36 42.29
CA LYS A 60 42.13 -8.35 42.30
C LYS A 60 40.85 -8.88 41.66
N GLU A 61 39.72 -8.28 42.02
CA GLU A 61 38.41 -8.72 41.53
C GLU A 61 38.08 -8.16 40.14
N THR A 62 38.60 -6.99 39.80
CA THR A 62 38.31 -6.32 38.51
C THR A 62 39.58 -6.00 37.74
N LEU A 63 39.44 -5.84 36.42
CA LEU A 63 40.55 -5.48 35.55
C LEU A 63 41.11 -4.08 35.87
N ARG A 64 40.26 -3.11 36.24
CA ARG A 64 40.66 -1.75 36.62
C ARG A 64 41.59 -1.77 37.85
N GLU A 65 41.24 -2.53 38.87
CA GLU A 65 42.09 -2.69 40.05
C GLU A 65 43.42 -3.36 39.71
N ALA A 66 43.37 -4.42 38.89
CA ALA A 66 44.56 -5.13 38.45
C ALA A 66 45.53 -4.24 37.65
N LEU A 67 45.01 -3.42 36.73
CA LEU A 67 45.80 -2.48 35.94
C LEU A 67 46.39 -1.36 36.80
N ASN A 68 45.61 -0.79 37.73
CA ASN A 68 46.08 0.26 38.65
C ASN A 68 47.21 -0.23 39.57
N ASP A 69 47.15 -1.47 40.06
CA ASP A 69 48.17 -2.07 40.92
C ASP A 69 49.52 -2.24 40.19
N GLN A 70 49.49 -2.42 38.87
CA GLN A 70 50.67 -2.45 38.00
C GLN A 70 51.10 -1.07 37.49
N GLY A 71 50.47 0.01 37.96
CA GLY A 71 50.76 1.38 37.52
C GLY A 71 50.28 1.70 36.09
N ILE A 72 49.40 0.87 35.51
CA ILE A 72 48.79 1.11 34.21
C ILE A 72 47.54 1.97 34.41
N ALA A 73 47.73 3.29 34.46
CA ALA A 73 46.63 4.24 34.56
C ALA A 73 45.83 4.28 33.25
N LEU A 74 44.50 4.28 33.35
CA LEU A 74 43.58 4.43 32.21
C LEU A 74 42.99 5.85 32.22
N ASP A 75 43.01 6.51 31.06
CA ASP A 75 42.32 7.78 30.89
C ASP A 75 40.81 7.56 30.73
N ALA A 76 40.01 8.59 31.04
CA ALA A 76 38.55 8.51 30.99
C ALA A 76 37.97 8.14 29.61
N LYS A 77 38.74 8.36 28.54
CA LYS A 77 38.36 8.05 27.16
C LYS A 77 39.04 6.80 26.60
N ASP A 78 39.94 6.17 27.35
CA ASP A 78 40.52 4.89 26.92
C ASP A 78 39.44 3.81 26.93
N ALA A 79 39.52 2.89 25.96
CA ALA A 79 38.69 1.69 25.96
C ALA A 79 39.54 0.48 26.30
N VAL A 80 38.99 -0.43 27.09
CA VAL A 80 39.62 -1.68 27.46
C VAL A 80 38.69 -2.82 27.11
N GLU A 81 39.23 -3.85 26.47
CA GLU A 81 38.52 -5.09 26.17
C GLU A 81 39.27 -6.28 26.78
N PRO A 82 38.63 -7.09 27.67
CA PRO A 82 37.30 -6.92 28.26
C PRO A 82 37.15 -5.64 29.11
N SER A 83 35.92 -5.33 29.53
CA SER A 83 35.65 -4.07 30.25
C SER A 83 36.49 -3.96 31.53
N ALA A 84 37.05 -2.78 31.78
CA ALA A 84 37.87 -2.53 32.97
C ALA A 84 37.11 -2.80 34.28
N ASP A 85 35.79 -2.62 34.29
CA ASP A 85 34.95 -2.82 35.48
C ASP A 85 34.35 -4.23 35.57
N GLU A 86 34.64 -5.09 34.60
CA GLU A 86 34.18 -6.48 34.61
C GLU A 86 34.91 -7.29 35.69
N LYS A 87 34.16 -8.18 36.34
CA LYS A 87 34.74 -9.11 37.31
C LYS A 87 35.59 -10.15 36.58
N LEU A 88 36.81 -10.31 37.06
CA LEU A 88 37.68 -11.38 36.63
C LEU A 88 37.16 -12.68 37.27
N VAL A 89 36.70 -13.63 36.45
CA VAL A 89 36.18 -14.95 36.85
C VAL A 89 36.95 -16.11 36.22
N ALA A 90 37.59 -15.89 35.06
CA ALA A 90 38.46 -16.85 34.40
C ALA A 90 39.88 -16.88 35.02
N PRO A 91 40.63 -17.97 34.82
CA PRO A 91 42.02 -18.07 35.29
C PRO A 91 43.00 -17.21 34.47
N ASP A 92 42.66 -16.89 33.21
CA ASP A 92 43.49 -16.09 32.32
C ASP A 92 42.65 -15.10 31.48
N TYR A 93 43.25 -13.97 31.13
CA TYR A 93 42.64 -12.91 30.32
C TYR A 93 43.64 -12.32 29.32
N GLN A 94 43.17 -12.13 28.09
CA GLN A 94 43.83 -11.29 27.09
C GLN A 94 43.12 -9.94 27.07
N VAL A 95 43.88 -8.88 27.33
CA VAL A 95 43.38 -7.53 27.54
C VAL A 95 43.97 -6.61 26.48
N ASN A 96 43.13 -5.91 25.74
CA ASN A 96 43.53 -4.87 24.81
C ASN A 96 43.20 -3.50 25.39
N ILE A 97 44.19 -2.62 25.45
CA ILE A 97 43.99 -1.22 25.83
C ILE A 97 44.07 -0.35 24.58
N TYR A 98 42.94 0.25 24.23
CA TYR A 98 42.80 1.21 23.15
C TYR A 98 42.96 2.62 23.71
N ARG A 99 44.19 3.14 23.65
CA ARG A 99 44.50 4.49 24.11
C ARG A 99 43.84 5.54 23.25
N ALA A 100 43.09 6.43 23.89
CA ALA A 100 42.44 7.54 23.24
C ALA A 100 43.47 8.51 22.66
N ARG A 101 43.22 8.95 21.44
CA ARG A 101 44.11 9.86 20.72
C ARG A 101 43.30 10.97 20.05
N PRO A 102 43.88 12.16 19.88
CA PRO A 102 43.24 13.22 19.11
C PRO A 102 43.14 12.83 17.64
N VAL A 103 41.94 12.95 17.10
CA VAL A 103 41.64 12.82 15.67
C VAL A 103 40.89 14.07 15.23
N THR A 104 41.39 14.75 14.19
CA THR A 104 40.64 15.82 13.53
C THR A 104 39.75 15.20 12.47
N VAL A 105 38.44 15.23 12.69
CA VAL A 105 37.42 14.80 11.72
C VAL A 105 37.05 15.98 10.83
N ILE A 106 37.12 15.77 9.52
CA ILE A 106 36.83 16.76 8.49
C ILE A 106 35.67 16.25 7.64
N ASP A 107 34.56 16.98 7.68
CA ASP A 107 33.34 16.70 6.93
C ASP A 107 32.97 17.95 6.12
N GLY A 108 33.40 17.97 4.86
CA GLY A 108 33.33 19.16 4.00
C GLY A 108 34.06 20.36 4.63
N ALA A 109 33.32 21.42 4.93
CA ALA A 109 33.86 22.63 5.57
C ALA A 109 34.01 22.51 7.10
N THR A 110 33.41 21.50 7.71
CA THR A 110 33.39 21.33 9.17
C THR A 110 34.65 20.61 9.62
N ARG A 111 35.35 21.19 10.60
CA ARG A 111 36.51 20.57 11.26
C ARG A 111 36.22 20.41 12.75
N GLN A 112 36.30 19.19 13.26
CA GLN A 112 36.06 18.88 14.67
C GLN A 112 37.20 18.03 15.22
N LYS A 113 37.68 18.37 16.41
CA LYS A 113 38.62 17.51 17.14
C LYS A 113 37.85 16.58 18.07
N VAL A 114 38.13 15.29 17.96
CA VAL A 114 37.62 14.27 18.88
C VAL A 114 38.81 13.53 19.50
N VAL A 115 38.75 13.29 20.80
CA VAL A 115 39.66 12.35 21.47
C VAL A 115 38.90 11.05 21.59
N THR A 116 39.43 9.99 20.96
CA THR A 116 38.71 8.73 20.79
C THR A 116 39.65 7.52 20.84
N PRO A 117 39.23 6.40 21.46
CA PRO A 117 40.00 5.16 21.48
C PRO A 117 39.82 4.34 20.18
N TYR A 118 38.79 4.64 19.39
CA TYR A 118 38.43 3.86 18.22
C TYR A 118 39.45 3.95 17.08
N GLN A 119 39.55 2.88 16.30
CA GLN A 119 40.54 2.75 15.23
C GLN A 119 39.97 2.78 13.82
N THR A 120 38.67 2.52 13.64
CA THR A 120 38.03 2.56 12.32
C THR A 120 37.34 3.91 12.09
N ALA A 121 37.28 4.34 10.83
CA ALA A 121 36.67 5.61 10.46
C ALA A 121 35.22 5.73 10.91
N GLU A 122 34.44 4.65 10.80
CA GLU A 122 33.02 4.61 11.14
C GLU A 122 32.80 4.84 12.64
N ARG A 123 33.61 4.18 13.48
CA ARG A 123 33.53 4.34 14.94
C ARG A 123 34.02 5.71 15.40
N ILE A 124 35.07 6.24 14.76
CA ILE A 124 35.56 7.59 15.02
C ILE A 124 34.51 8.64 14.65
N ALA A 125 33.88 8.50 13.47
CA ALA A 125 32.79 9.38 13.04
C ALA A 125 31.60 9.29 14.00
N GLN A 126 31.20 8.08 14.41
CA GLN A 126 30.13 7.86 15.38
C GLN A 126 30.42 8.55 16.73
N ASP A 127 31.64 8.40 17.26
CA ASP A 127 32.07 9.05 18.51
C ASP A 127 32.15 10.59 18.38
N ALA A 128 32.40 11.09 17.19
CA ALA A 128 32.30 12.51 16.86
C ALA A 128 30.84 13.01 16.70
N GLY A 129 29.84 12.12 16.79
CA GLY A 129 28.41 12.43 16.61
C GLY A 129 27.99 12.50 15.13
N ILE A 130 28.82 11.98 14.22
CA ILE A 130 28.62 12.04 12.77
C ILE A 130 28.11 10.69 12.27
N SER A 131 26.94 10.70 11.63
CA SER A 131 26.40 9.51 10.95
C SER A 131 26.88 9.46 9.50
N LEU A 132 27.47 8.33 9.11
CA LEU A 132 27.90 8.05 7.74
C LEU A 132 26.79 7.34 6.97
N ASN A 133 26.66 7.66 5.69
CA ASN A 133 25.85 6.88 4.74
C ASN A 133 26.70 5.75 4.13
N PRO A 134 26.09 4.67 3.64
CA PRO A 134 26.81 3.58 2.99
C PRO A 134 27.67 4.01 1.80
N GLU A 135 27.25 5.06 1.08
CA GLU A 135 27.96 5.60 -0.08
C GLU A 135 29.04 6.62 0.27
N ASP A 136 29.08 7.11 1.52
CA ASP A 136 30.14 8.03 1.97
C ASP A 136 31.47 7.26 2.03
N THR A 137 32.56 7.90 1.59
CA THR A 137 33.89 7.31 1.71
C THR A 137 34.69 8.02 2.79
N THR A 138 35.62 7.30 3.41
CA THR A 138 36.42 7.84 4.50
C THR A 138 37.90 7.52 4.32
N LYS A 139 38.75 8.44 4.73
CA LYS A 139 40.20 8.28 4.71
C LYS A 139 40.79 8.71 6.04
N LEU A 140 41.34 7.74 6.78
CA LEU A 140 42.06 7.97 8.03
C LEU A 140 43.56 7.99 7.77
N GLU A 141 44.21 9.12 8.04
CA GLU A 141 45.65 9.31 7.83
C GLU A 141 46.30 10.10 8.96
N ARG A 142 47.64 10.19 8.99
CA ARG A 142 48.33 11.06 9.94
C ARG A 142 48.11 12.52 9.53
N SER A 143 47.83 13.39 10.48
CA SER A 143 47.72 14.82 10.17
C SER A 143 49.07 15.37 9.71
N THR A 144 49.03 16.19 8.67
CA THR A 144 50.17 16.94 8.15
C THR A 144 50.19 18.39 8.65
N ASP A 145 49.09 18.87 9.23
CA ASP A 145 48.98 20.20 9.84
C ASP A 145 49.26 20.10 11.35
N PHE A 146 50.54 19.97 11.70
CA PHE A 146 50.98 19.91 13.09
C PHE A 146 50.70 21.20 13.88
N VAL A 147 50.46 22.33 13.19
CA VAL A 147 50.18 23.62 13.84
C VAL A 147 48.74 23.65 14.33
N SER A 148 47.79 23.26 13.49
CA SER A 148 46.36 23.28 13.83
C SER A 148 45.90 22.01 14.52
N ASP A 149 46.33 20.83 14.07
CA ASP A 149 45.82 19.54 14.54
C ASP A 149 46.72 18.89 15.61
N GLY A 150 47.98 19.31 15.69
CA GLY A 150 49.00 18.68 16.53
C GLY A 150 49.47 17.33 15.97
N ALA A 151 50.19 16.57 16.78
CA ALA A 151 50.59 15.20 16.44
C ALA A 151 49.38 14.24 16.62
N GLY A 152 48.50 14.20 15.62
CA GLY A 152 47.26 13.41 15.64
C GLY A 152 46.93 12.73 14.31
N LEU A 153 45.78 12.08 14.25
CA LEU A 153 45.23 11.57 12.99
C LEU A 153 44.24 12.59 12.40
N GLN A 154 44.01 12.49 11.10
CA GLN A 154 42.98 13.20 10.37
C GLN A 154 42.07 12.18 9.72
N LEU A 155 40.77 12.31 9.96
CA LEU A 155 39.71 11.54 9.29
C LEU A 155 39.02 12.45 8.29
N ASN A 156 39.24 12.23 7.01
CA ASN A 156 38.50 12.91 5.95
C ASN A 156 37.26 12.10 5.58
N ILE A 157 36.10 12.74 5.62
CA ILE A 157 34.82 12.18 5.18
C ILE A 157 34.47 12.83 3.85
N ASP A 158 34.31 12.01 2.82
CA ASP A 158 33.85 12.43 1.50
C ASP A 158 32.40 12.00 1.30
N ARG A 159 31.50 12.97 1.37
CA ARG A 159 30.05 12.75 1.37
C ARG A 159 29.55 12.48 -0.04
N ALA A 160 28.83 11.37 -0.20
CA ALA A 160 28.19 11.07 -1.47
C ALA A 160 27.09 12.10 -1.77
N THR A 161 27.04 12.56 -3.02
CA THR A 161 26.11 13.62 -3.45
C THR A 161 24.70 13.05 -3.57
N PRO A 162 23.69 13.59 -2.85
CA PRO A 162 22.32 13.12 -2.95
C PRO A 162 21.64 13.67 -4.21
N MET A 163 20.86 12.82 -4.87
CA MET A 163 20.18 13.13 -6.14
C MET A 163 18.96 12.23 -6.34
N VAL A 164 18.14 12.53 -7.36
CA VAL A 164 16.94 11.74 -7.69
C VAL A 164 17.17 10.99 -9.00
N LEU A 165 16.91 9.69 -8.99
CA LEU A 165 16.92 8.85 -10.18
C LEU A 165 15.50 8.36 -10.48
N ASP A 166 14.97 8.74 -11.64
CA ASP A 166 13.76 8.17 -12.21
C ASP A 166 14.15 7.05 -13.18
N LEU A 167 14.00 5.80 -12.73
CA LEU A 167 14.28 4.63 -13.54
C LEU A 167 12.97 4.08 -14.09
N TYR A 168 12.73 4.29 -15.39
CA TYR A 168 11.55 3.80 -16.10
C TYR A 168 10.20 4.24 -15.48
N GLY A 169 10.15 5.44 -14.91
CA GLY A 169 8.98 6.01 -14.23
C GLY A 169 8.98 5.83 -12.71
N ALA A 170 9.91 5.04 -12.16
CA ALA A 170 10.05 4.83 -10.72
C ALA A 170 11.11 5.77 -10.13
N ARG A 171 10.66 6.78 -9.38
CA ARG A 171 11.52 7.77 -8.72
C ARG A 171 12.12 7.22 -7.42
N THR A 172 13.44 7.37 -7.27
CA THR A 172 14.20 6.93 -6.08
C THR A 172 15.24 7.96 -5.69
N ASP A 173 15.34 8.29 -4.40
CA ASP A 173 16.44 9.08 -3.86
C ASP A 173 17.69 8.22 -3.76
N ILE A 174 18.79 8.68 -4.36
CA ILE A 174 20.06 7.97 -4.36
C ILE A 174 21.21 8.91 -3.96
N ARG A 175 22.34 8.33 -3.61
CA ARG A 175 23.62 9.04 -3.41
C ARG A 175 24.69 8.42 -4.29
N THR A 176 25.65 9.22 -4.75
CA THR A 176 26.74 8.74 -5.62
C THR A 176 28.04 9.49 -5.35
N GLN A 177 29.17 8.81 -5.57
CA GLN A 177 30.51 9.40 -5.58
C GLN A 177 30.96 9.78 -7.00
N ALA A 178 30.16 9.44 -8.01
CA ALA A 178 30.48 9.72 -9.40
C ALA A 178 30.39 11.22 -9.70
N ALA A 179 31.33 11.70 -10.51
CA ALA A 179 31.35 13.10 -10.95
C ALA A 179 30.38 13.37 -12.11
N THR A 180 29.99 12.36 -12.88
CA THR A 180 29.15 12.50 -14.09
C THR A 180 27.95 11.55 -14.08
N VAL A 181 26.91 11.89 -14.83
CA VAL A 181 25.72 11.04 -15.01
C VAL A 181 26.10 9.64 -15.51
N GLY A 182 26.98 9.55 -16.50
CA GLY A 182 27.41 8.29 -17.09
C GLY A 182 28.16 7.40 -16.09
N ASP A 183 29.02 7.99 -15.25
CA ASP A 183 29.73 7.22 -14.22
C ASP A 183 28.81 6.82 -13.07
N MET A 184 27.81 7.66 -12.72
CA MET A 184 26.77 7.30 -11.76
C MET A 184 25.96 6.09 -12.26
N LEU A 185 25.56 6.08 -13.54
CA LEU A 185 24.84 4.94 -14.11
C LEU A 185 25.68 3.66 -14.05
N LYS A 186 26.99 3.73 -14.33
CA LYS A 186 27.92 2.59 -14.16
C LYS A 186 28.04 2.15 -12.70
N GLU A 187 28.19 3.09 -11.76
CA GLU A 187 28.26 2.83 -10.32
C GLU A 187 27.01 2.06 -9.85
N LYS A 188 25.82 2.50 -10.29
CA LYS A 188 24.54 1.84 -10.00
C LYS A 188 24.26 0.61 -10.87
N LYS A 189 25.19 0.21 -11.74
CA LYS A 189 25.09 -0.94 -12.65
C LYS A 189 23.87 -0.87 -13.58
N ILE A 190 23.55 0.33 -14.04
CA ILE A 190 22.46 0.60 -14.99
C ILE A 190 23.04 0.64 -16.39
N ASP A 191 22.67 -0.35 -17.20
CA ASP A 191 22.96 -0.38 -18.63
C ASP A 191 21.75 0.17 -19.41
N LEU A 192 22.01 1.21 -20.20
CA LEU A 192 21.01 1.83 -21.07
C LEU A 192 20.67 0.93 -22.27
N GLY A 193 21.62 0.12 -22.76
CA GLY A 193 21.48 -0.59 -24.03
C GLY A 193 21.30 0.35 -25.23
N GLU A 194 21.00 -0.21 -26.41
CA GLU A 194 20.92 0.56 -27.68
C GLU A 194 19.80 1.61 -27.69
N ASN A 195 18.64 1.26 -27.13
CA ASN A 195 17.46 2.11 -27.11
C ASN A 195 17.32 2.93 -25.82
N GLY A 196 18.25 2.80 -24.86
CA GLY A 196 18.19 3.57 -23.62
C GLY A 196 18.60 5.02 -23.83
N ARG A 197 17.92 5.92 -23.11
CA ARG A 197 18.20 7.36 -23.10
C ARG A 197 18.17 7.87 -21.66
N ALA A 198 18.86 8.98 -21.45
CA ALA A 198 18.86 9.72 -20.19
C ALA A 198 18.39 11.15 -20.45
N SER A 199 17.79 11.80 -19.44
CA SER A 199 17.30 13.19 -19.53
C SER A 199 18.43 14.20 -19.65
N LEU A 200 19.64 13.81 -19.24
CA LEU A 200 20.85 14.62 -19.29
C LEU A 200 21.97 13.87 -20.04
N PRO A 201 22.92 14.60 -20.66
CA PRO A 201 24.12 14.01 -21.25
C PRO A 201 24.91 13.16 -20.24
N LEU A 202 25.60 12.12 -20.72
CA LEU A 202 26.36 11.22 -19.85
C LEU A 202 27.58 11.89 -19.20
N ASP A 203 28.11 12.95 -19.80
CA ASP A 203 29.20 13.78 -19.27
C ASP A 203 28.70 14.92 -18.39
N ALA A 204 27.37 15.09 -18.23
CA ALA A 204 26.82 16.12 -17.37
C ALA A 204 27.28 15.92 -15.92
N PRO A 205 27.75 16.98 -15.24
CA PRO A 205 28.25 16.88 -13.88
C PRO A 205 27.12 16.59 -12.88
N ILE A 206 27.41 15.75 -11.89
CA ILE A 206 26.52 15.50 -10.76
C ILE A 206 26.53 16.70 -9.81
N SER A 207 25.34 17.05 -9.31
CA SER A 207 25.16 18.10 -8.30
C SER A 207 24.04 17.70 -7.33
N GLN A 208 24.02 18.36 -6.16
CA GLN A 208 23.04 18.07 -5.12
C GLN A 208 21.61 18.32 -5.60
N GLY A 209 20.75 17.32 -5.46
CA GLY A 209 19.34 17.37 -5.85
C GLY A 209 19.09 17.24 -7.34
N LEU A 210 20.10 16.92 -8.14
CA LEU A 210 19.96 16.69 -9.58
C LEU A 210 18.95 15.57 -9.87
N GLU A 211 18.04 15.77 -10.81
CA GLU A 211 17.12 14.72 -11.26
C GLU A 211 17.58 14.15 -12.60
N VAL A 212 17.86 12.85 -12.62
CA VAL A 212 18.18 12.10 -13.84
C VAL A 212 17.07 11.10 -14.10
N ARG A 213 16.48 11.17 -15.29
CA ARG A 213 15.48 10.21 -15.76
C ARG A 213 16.07 9.33 -16.84
N VAL A 214 15.80 8.03 -16.75
CA VAL A 214 16.23 7.02 -17.72
C VAL A 214 15.00 6.32 -18.30
N TRP A 215 14.96 6.20 -19.62
CA TRP A 215 13.90 5.49 -20.34
C TRP A 215 14.45 4.71 -21.54
N ARG A 216 13.60 3.89 -22.16
CA ARG A 216 13.88 3.21 -23.43
C ARG A 216 12.99 3.79 -24.52
N GLU A 217 13.60 4.14 -25.65
CA GLU A 217 12.94 4.63 -26.86
C GLU A 217 12.26 3.52 -27.64
N GLY A 218 11.20 3.90 -28.35
CA GLY A 218 10.47 3.03 -29.26
C GLY A 218 9.42 2.15 -28.58
N LYS A 219 9.07 1.06 -29.27
CA LYS A 219 8.02 0.14 -28.86
C LYS A 219 8.49 -0.78 -27.73
N GLN A 220 7.69 -0.87 -26.69
CA GLN A 220 7.91 -1.77 -25.57
C GLN A 220 6.60 -2.45 -25.16
N THR A 221 6.73 -3.62 -24.57
CA THR A 221 5.59 -4.38 -24.04
C THR A 221 5.48 -4.13 -22.55
N VAL A 222 4.33 -3.64 -22.09
CA VAL A 222 4.03 -3.40 -20.67
C VAL A 222 2.84 -4.26 -20.28
N THR A 223 2.98 -5.02 -19.20
CA THR A 223 1.91 -5.86 -18.67
C THR A 223 1.43 -5.26 -17.34
N VAL A 224 0.13 -5.03 -17.21
CA VAL A 224 -0.49 -4.47 -16.00
C VAL A 224 -1.78 -5.22 -15.65
N ASP A 225 -2.08 -5.28 -14.36
CA ASP A 225 -3.37 -5.79 -13.89
C ASP A 225 -4.39 -4.66 -13.84
N GLU A 226 -5.58 -4.91 -14.39
CA GLU A 226 -6.71 -3.99 -14.40
C GLU A 226 -7.97 -4.65 -13.84
N ASP A 227 -8.82 -3.85 -13.21
CA ASP A 227 -10.13 -4.29 -12.77
C ASP A 227 -11.11 -4.38 -13.94
N VAL A 228 -11.95 -5.41 -13.93
CA VAL A 228 -13.09 -5.56 -14.85
C VAL A 228 -14.35 -5.22 -14.08
N ALA A 229 -14.99 -4.12 -14.43
CA ALA A 229 -16.23 -3.69 -13.77
C ALA A 229 -17.31 -4.78 -13.85
N PHE A 230 -18.07 -4.97 -12.76
CA PHE A 230 -19.22 -5.85 -12.78
C PHE A 230 -20.45 -5.19 -13.42
N GLU A 231 -21.31 -6.02 -14.00
CA GLU A 231 -22.62 -5.58 -14.49
C GLU A 231 -23.66 -5.62 -13.38
N THR A 232 -24.69 -4.77 -13.47
CA THR A 232 -25.85 -4.78 -12.56
C THR A 232 -27.07 -5.36 -13.27
N GLU A 233 -27.68 -6.38 -12.68
CA GLU A 233 -28.92 -7.01 -13.11
C GLU A 233 -30.06 -6.63 -12.18
N GLN A 234 -31.17 -6.11 -12.74
CA GLN A 234 -32.33 -5.69 -11.98
C GLN A 234 -33.47 -6.70 -12.07
N VAL A 235 -33.85 -7.27 -10.93
CA VAL A 235 -34.95 -8.21 -10.77
C VAL A 235 -36.17 -7.47 -10.22
N LYS A 236 -37.30 -7.53 -10.92
CA LYS A 236 -38.54 -6.89 -10.48
C LYS A 236 -39.28 -7.75 -9.46
N ASP A 237 -39.64 -7.17 -8.33
CA ASP A 237 -40.46 -7.78 -7.28
C ASP A 237 -41.85 -7.13 -7.30
N ALA A 238 -42.89 -7.94 -7.55
CA ALA A 238 -44.28 -7.49 -7.65
C ALA A 238 -44.96 -7.28 -6.28
N ASP A 239 -44.33 -7.72 -5.19
CA ASP A 239 -44.82 -7.53 -3.82
C ASP A 239 -44.29 -6.24 -3.18
N ARG A 240 -43.24 -5.64 -3.75
CA ARG A 240 -42.59 -4.43 -3.26
C ARG A 240 -43.00 -3.18 -4.05
N GLU A 241 -43.26 -2.09 -3.34
CA GLU A 241 -43.69 -0.82 -3.94
C GLU A 241 -42.63 -0.25 -4.90
N VAL A 242 -43.08 0.38 -6.00
CA VAL A 242 -42.19 1.15 -6.89
C VAL A 242 -41.40 2.18 -6.07
N GLY A 243 -40.09 2.22 -6.27
CA GLY A 243 -39.15 3.01 -5.47
C GLY A 243 -38.36 2.19 -4.45
N TYR A 244 -38.82 0.98 -4.11
CA TYR A 244 -38.01 0.02 -3.36
C TYR A 244 -36.80 -0.43 -4.19
N LYS A 245 -35.60 -0.38 -3.61
CA LYS A 245 -34.37 -0.94 -4.17
C LYS A 245 -33.61 -1.64 -3.05
N ALA A 246 -33.16 -2.86 -3.30
CA ALA A 246 -32.27 -3.59 -2.40
C ALA A 246 -31.27 -4.40 -3.20
N VAL A 247 -30.00 -4.38 -2.78
CA VAL A 247 -28.98 -5.27 -3.33
C VAL A 247 -29.18 -6.65 -2.73
N GLN A 248 -29.51 -7.64 -3.56
CA GLN A 248 -29.66 -9.04 -3.16
C GLN A 248 -28.31 -9.77 -3.21
N THR A 249 -27.49 -9.47 -4.20
CA THR A 249 -26.13 -10.02 -4.32
C THR A 249 -25.21 -8.87 -4.70
N ALA A 250 -24.22 -8.59 -3.86
CA ALA A 250 -23.25 -7.55 -4.13
C ALA A 250 -22.34 -7.96 -5.29
N GLY A 251 -22.16 -7.04 -6.25
CA GLY A 251 -21.22 -7.25 -7.34
C GLY A 251 -19.78 -7.21 -6.86
N GLN A 252 -18.89 -7.89 -7.58
CA GLN A 252 -17.46 -7.83 -7.35
C GLN A 252 -16.75 -7.62 -8.68
N ASN A 253 -15.84 -6.65 -8.73
CA ASN A 253 -15.01 -6.46 -9.91
C ASN A 253 -14.19 -7.73 -10.18
N GLY A 254 -14.09 -8.08 -11.44
CA GLY A 254 -13.14 -9.08 -11.91
C GLY A 254 -11.74 -8.47 -12.00
N LYS A 255 -10.77 -9.29 -12.40
CA LYS A 255 -9.39 -8.89 -12.69
C LYS A 255 -8.97 -9.44 -14.04
N ARG A 256 -8.25 -8.63 -14.80
CA ARG A 256 -7.59 -9.05 -16.03
C ARG A 256 -6.15 -8.55 -16.05
N THR A 257 -5.24 -9.36 -16.58
CA THR A 257 -3.89 -8.92 -16.93
C THR A 257 -3.91 -8.49 -18.38
N VAL A 258 -3.57 -7.23 -18.65
CA VAL A 258 -3.53 -6.65 -19.99
C VAL A 258 -2.08 -6.39 -20.37
N THR A 259 -1.73 -6.78 -21.59
CA THR A 259 -0.44 -6.52 -22.20
C THR A 259 -0.62 -5.46 -23.28
N TYR A 260 0.06 -4.34 -23.10
CA TYR A 260 0.09 -3.20 -23.99
C TYR A 260 1.39 -3.17 -24.79
N GLU A 261 1.30 -2.84 -26.07
CA GLU A 261 2.41 -2.24 -26.81
C GLU A 261 2.33 -0.73 -26.59
N VAL A 262 3.31 -0.15 -25.90
CA VAL A 262 3.45 1.31 -25.77
C VAL A 262 4.63 1.79 -26.59
N ASN A 263 4.47 2.93 -27.26
CA ASN A 263 5.55 3.58 -28.00
C ASN A 263 6.00 4.81 -27.21
N ILE A 264 7.28 4.85 -26.86
CA ILE A 264 7.88 5.99 -26.17
C ILE A 264 8.69 6.80 -27.17
N GLN A 265 8.50 8.12 -27.12
CA GLN A 265 9.34 9.09 -27.84
C GLN A 265 9.75 10.21 -26.89
N ASN A 266 11.05 10.47 -26.79
CA ASN A 266 11.63 11.49 -25.91
C ASN A 266 11.18 11.33 -24.44
N GLY A 267 11.05 10.09 -23.98
CA GLY A 267 10.66 9.76 -22.60
C GLY A 267 9.16 9.93 -22.30
N VAL A 268 8.33 10.22 -23.30
CA VAL A 268 6.88 10.35 -23.15
C VAL A 268 6.19 9.23 -23.92
N GLU A 269 5.16 8.64 -23.30
CA GLU A 269 4.28 7.67 -23.97
C GLU A 269 3.42 8.40 -25.00
N VAL A 270 3.63 8.10 -26.28
CA VAL A 270 2.88 8.73 -27.39
C VAL A 270 1.75 7.86 -27.92
N SER A 271 1.79 6.55 -27.67
CA SER A 271 0.70 5.63 -28.01
C SER A 271 0.68 4.40 -27.13
N ARG A 272 -0.51 3.87 -26.86
CA ARG A 272 -0.75 2.61 -26.14
C ARG A 272 -1.80 1.79 -26.86
N THR A 273 -1.47 0.53 -27.15
CA THR A 273 -2.37 -0.41 -27.83
C THR A 273 -2.44 -1.70 -27.05
N GLU A 274 -3.64 -2.15 -26.68
CA GLU A 274 -3.84 -3.48 -26.09
C GLU A 274 -3.55 -4.55 -27.16
N ILE A 275 -2.56 -5.41 -26.90
CA ILE A 275 -2.18 -6.50 -27.82
C ILE A 275 -2.61 -7.88 -27.32
N ALA A 276 -2.82 -8.03 -26.01
CA ALA A 276 -3.37 -9.23 -25.41
C ALA A 276 -3.99 -8.91 -24.05
N SER A 277 -5.04 -9.64 -23.66
CA SER A 277 -5.56 -9.61 -22.30
C SER A 277 -6.04 -10.99 -21.87
N ILE A 278 -5.86 -11.28 -20.58
CA ILE A 278 -6.25 -12.55 -19.94
C ILE A 278 -7.05 -12.20 -18.70
N VAL A 279 -8.29 -12.70 -18.60
CA VAL A 279 -9.12 -12.53 -17.39
C VAL A 279 -8.62 -13.52 -16.33
N LEU A 280 -8.10 -12.99 -15.22
CA LEU A 280 -7.66 -13.77 -14.06
C LEU A 280 -8.84 -14.15 -13.16
N GLN A 281 -9.80 -13.24 -13.03
CA GLN A 281 -10.99 -13.41 -12.21
C GLN A 281 -12.20 -12.80 -12.92
N GLN A 282 -13.26 -13.59 -13.12
CA GLN A 282 -14.50 -13.10 -13.72
C GLN A 282 -15.22 -12.15 -12.74
N PRO A 283 -15.78 -11.02 -13.23
CA PRO A 283 -16.63 -10.17 -12.39
C PRO A 283 -17.88 -10.92 -11.94
N VAL A 284 -18.30 -10.67 -10.71
CA VAL A 284 -19.57 -11.17 -10.16
C VAL A 284 -20.61 -10.09 -10.33
N LYS A 285 -21.72 -10.39 -11.01
CA LYS A 285 -22.81 -9.44 -11.24
C LYS A 285 -23.45 -8.98 -9.93
N GLN A 286 -23.80 -7.71 -9.87
CA GLN A 286 -24.66 -7.18 -8.81
C GLN A 286 -26.12 -7.47 -9.15
N VAL A 287 -26.85 -8.11 -8.25
CA VAL A 287 -28.29 -8.33 -8.40
C VAL A 287 -29.03 -7.34 -7.51
N GLU A 288 -29.80 -6.46 -8.13
CA GLU A 288 -30.67 -5.50 -7.46
C GLU A 288 -32.14 -5.92 -7.60
N VAL A 289 -32.83 -6.05 -6.48
CA VAL A 289 -34.27 -6.23 -6.46
C VAL A 289 -34.93 -4.86 -6.43
N ILE A 290 -35.74 -4.57 -7.45
CA ILE A 290 -36.50 -3.34 -7.58
C ILE A 290 -38.00 -3.61 -7.43
N GLY A 291 -38.70 -2.77 -6.67
CA GLY A 291 -40.14 -2.89 -6.50
C GLY A 291 -40.91 -2.50 -7.77
N SER A 292 -41.95 -3.27 -8.08
CA SER A 292 -42.83 -3.08 -9.23
C SER A 292 -44.32 -2.98 -8.86
N LYS A 293 -44.65 -3.12 -7.57
CA LYS A 293 -46.01 -2.96 -7.04
C LYS A 293 -46.41 -1.49 -7.08
N VAL A 294 -47.42 -1.17 -7.87
CA VAL A 294 -47.97 0.19 -7.90
C VAL A 294 -48.83 0.40 -6.65
N LYS A 295 -48.48 1.38 -5.82
CA LYS A 295 -49.29 1.79 -4.68
C LYS A 295 -50.53 2.52 -5.18
N THR A 296 -51.71 1.97 -4.91
CA THR A 296 -52.97 2.69 -5.13
C THR A 296 -53.16 3.67 -3.96
N LEU A 297 -52.74 4.92 -4.15
CA LEU A 297 -52.97 5.99 -3.18
C LEU A 297 -54.46 6.33 -3.15
N PRO A 298 -55.08 6.58 -1.97
CA PRO A 298 -56.45 7.05 -1.92
C PRO A 298 -56.58 8.39 -2.67
N TYR A 299 -57.69 8.57 -3.37
CA TYR A 299 -58.05 9.81 -4.01
C TYR A 299 -58.23 10.90 -2.95
N THR A 300 -57.44 11.96 -3.07
CA THR A 300 -57.45 13.14 -2.18
C THR A 300 -57.73 14.44 -2.95
N GLY A 301 -58.07 14.36 -4.24
CA GLY A 301 -58.18 15.51 -5.16
C GLY A 301 -59.35 16.46 -4.93
N GLY A 302 -60.16 16.24 -3.87
CA GLY A 302 -61.35 17.05 -3.60
C GLY A 302 -62.38 16.99 -4.73
N GLY A 303 -63.30 17.95 -4.75
CA GLY A 303 -64.36 18.05 -5.76
C GLY A 303 -65.72 17.55 -5.26
N SER A 304 -66.75 18.17 -5.80
CA SER A 304 -68.15 17.83 -5.60
C SER A 304 -68.61 16.79 -6.62
N LYS A 305 -69.72 16.12 -6.30
CA LYS A 305 -70.40 15.18 -7.21
C LYS A 305 -70.61 15.78 -8.60
N THR A 306 -71.04 17.05 -8.62
CA THR A 306 -71.34 17.80 -9.84
C THR A 306 -70.09 18.06 -10.67
N GLU A 307 -68.96 18.40 -10.05
CA GLU A 307 -67.69 18.61 -10.77
C GLU A 307 -67.18 17.31 -11.40
N TRP A 308 -67.31 16.18 -10.69
CA TRP A 308 -66.91 14.89 -11.24
C TRP A 308 -67.82 14.42 -12.38
N LEU A 309 -69.13 14.66 -12.29
CA LEU A 309 -70.08 14.38 -13.37
C LEU A 309 -69.83 15.26 -14.60
N ALA A 310 -69.59 16.56 -14.38
CA ALA A 310 -69.28 17.51 -15.45
C ALA A 310 -67.98 17.16 -16.19
N ALA A 311 -66.99 16.61 -15.49
CA ALA A 311 -65.74 16.14 -16.09
C ALA A 311 -65.84 14.73 -16.71
N SER A 312 -66.96 14.04 -16.54
CA SER A 312 -67.21 12.71 -17.12
C SER A 312 -67.92 12.80 -18.47
N ASN A 313 -67.97 11.67 -19.19
CA ASN A 313 -68.66 11.50 -20.46
C ASN A 313 -70.17 11.22 -20.30
N ILE A 314 -70.74 11.51 -19.12
CA ILE A 314 -72.16 11.35 -18.84
C ILE A 314 -72.86 12.66 -19.20
N ALA A 315 -73.82 12.60 -20.12
CA ALA A 315 -74.57 13.77 -20.54
C ALA A 315 -75.43 14.34 -19.36
N PRO A 316 -75.56 15.69 -19.23
CA PRO A 316 -76.22 16.33 -18.09
C PRO A 316 -77.64 15.83 -17.79
N GLU A 317 -78.40 15.44 -18.81
CA GLU A 317 -79.73 14.86 -18.69
C GLU A 317 -79.75 13.55 -17.87
N TYR A 318 -78.62 12.85 -17.78
CA TYR A 318 -78.49 11.59 -17.04
C TYR A 318 -77.89 11.74 -15.65
N TRP A 319 -77.48 12.95 -15.24
CA TRP A 319 -76.80 13.16 -13.95
C TRP A 319 -77.65 12.77 -12.75
N GLY A 320 -78.98 12.94 -12.82
CA GLY A 320 -79.89 12.51 -11.74
C GLY A 320 -79.87 10.99 -11.53
N TYR A 321 -79.88 10.23 -12.62
CA TYR A 321 -79.77 8.77 -12.57
C TYR A 321 -78.38 8.34 -12.10
N ALA A 322 -77.33 8.97 -12.62
CA ALA A 322 -75.95 8.69 -12.21
C ALA A 322 -75.73 8.96 -10.71
N ASP A 323 -76.25 10.07 -10.17
CA ASP A 323 -76.16 10.37 -8.73
C ASP A 323 -76.85 9.33 -7.87
N PHE A 324 -78.07 8.93 -8.24
CA PHE A 324 -78.78 7.89 -7.51
C PHE A 324 -77.97 6.58 -7.47
N MET A 325 -77.47 6.14 -8.62
CA MET A 325 -76.79 4.87 -8.75
C MET A 325 -75.44 4.88 -8.00
N VAL A 326 -74.61 5.90 -8.20
CA VAL A 326 -73.32 6.04 -7.49
C VAL A 326 -73.52 6.18 -5.98
N GLN A 327 -74.59 6.86 -5.54
CA GLN A 327 -74.94 6.96 -4.14
C GLN A 327 -75.25 5.60 -3.51
N LYS A 328 -75.85 4.67 -4.26
CA LYS A 328 -76.13 3.30 -3.79
C LYS A 328 -74.89 2.41 -3.82
N GLU A 329 -74.04 2.56 -4.83
CA GLU A 329 -72.84 1.74 -4.97
C GLU A 329 -71.76 2.09 -3.95
N SER A 330 -71.37 3.36 -3.87
CA SER A 330 -70.19 3.77 -3.09
C SER A 330 -70.47 4.86 -2.06
N GLY A 331 -71.71 5.36 -2.00
CA GLY A 331 -72.03 6.55 -1.21
C GLY A 331 -71.28 7.80 -1.67
N TRP A 332 -70.84 7.83 -2.94
CA TRP A 332 -69.95 8.84 -3.49
C TRP A 332 -68.54 8.89 -2.89
N ASN A 333 -68.07 7.80 -2.27
CA ASN A 333 -66.68 7.70 -1.82
C ASN A 333 -65.80 7.12 -2.95
N PRO A 334 -64.90 7.90 -3.57
CA PRO A 334 -64.05 7.41 -4.66
C PRO A 334 -63.09 6.30 -4.20
N ASN A 335 -62.82 6.23 -2.90
CA ASN A 335 -61.97 5.22 -2.27
C ASN A 335 -62.75 4.01 -1.75
N ALA A 336 -64.05 3.89 -2.05
CA ALA A 336 -64.88 2.79 -1.57
C ALA A 336 -64.32 1.44 -2.04
N LYS A 337 -64.19 0.50 -1.08
CA LYS A 337 -63.85 -0.90 -1.32
C LYS A 337 -64.77 -1.80 -0.51
N ASN A 338 -65.46 -2.71 -1.19
CA ASN A 338 -66.25 -3.74 -0.52
C ASN A 338 -65.33 -4.85 0.00
N LYS A 339 -65.34 -5.05 1.33
CA LYS A 339 -64.47 -6.04 2.00
C LYS A 339 -64.79 -7.50 1.66
N SER A 340 -66.04 -7.80 1.26
CA SER A 340 -66.50 -9.16 0.99
C SER A 340 -66.37 -9.52 -0.49
N SER A 341 -66.77 -8.64 -1.42
CA SER A 341 -66.72 -8.91 -2.86
C SER A 341 -65.40 -8.47 -3.52
N GLY A 342 -64.67 -7.52 -2.92
CA GLY A 342 -63.49 -6.91 -3.55
C GLY A 342 -63.82 -5.86 -4.61
N ALA A 343 -65.09 -5.47 -4.76
CA ALA A 343 -65.52 -4.37 -5.63
C ALA A 343 -64.95 -3.03 -5.16
N CYS A 344 -64.68 -2.10 -6.09
CA CYS A 344 -64.09 -0.80 -5.72
C CYS A 344 -64.43 0.37 -6.64
N GLY A 345 -64.14 1.58 -6.12
CA GLY A 345 -64.34 2.85 -6.81
C GLY A 345 -65.79 3.32 -6.71
N LEU A 346 -66.09 4.46 -7.34
CA LEU A 346 -67.46 5.02 -7.32
C LEU A 346 -68.50 4.05 -7.87
N ALA A 347 -68.11 3.26 -8.87
CA ALA A 347 -68.96 2.31 -9.58
C ALA A 347 -68.99 0.90 -8.98
N GLN A 348 -68.25 0.65 -7.89
CA GLN A 348 -68.07 -0.69 -7.29
C GLN A 348 -67.78 -1.79 -8.33
N ALA A 349 -66.80 -1.56 -9.21
CA ALA A 349 -66.45 -2.51 -10.26
C ALA A 349 -65.75 -3.77 -9.71
N LEU A 350 -66.13 -4.94 -10.22
CA LEU A 350 -65.56 -6.24 -9.83
C LEU A 350 -65.03 -7.02 -11.06
N PRO A 351 -63.73 -7.41 -11.10
CA PRO A 351 -62.63 -6.96 -10.24
C PRO A 351 -62.24 -5.50 -10.50
N CYS A 352 -61.59 -4.87 -9.51
CA CYS A 352 -61.05 -3.50 -9.57
C CYS A 352 -60.20 -3.20 -10.80
N SER A 353 -59.50 -4.20 -11.33
CA SER A 353 -58.65 -4.07 -12.52
C SER A 353 -59.42 -3.59 -13.76
N LYS A 354 -60.75 -3.75 -13.80
CA LYS A 354 -61.62 -3.21 -14.86
C LYS A 354 -61.58 -1.68 -14.97
N LEU A 355 -61.22 -0.98 -13.89
CA LEU A 355 -61.08 0.48 -13.86
C LEU A 355 -59.63 0.95 -14.12
N GLY A 356 -58.66 0.04 -14.19
CA GLY A 356 -57.24 0.36 -14.36
C GLY A 356 -56.53 0.83 -13.08
N PRO A 357 -55.26 1.32 -13.19
CA PRO A 357 -54.44 1.69 -12.03
C PRO A 357 -54.99 2.86 -11.21
N ASN A 358 -55.86 3.70 -11.80
CA ASN A 358 -56.51 4.85 -11.16
C ASN A 358 -57.98 4.58 -10.82
N TRP A 359 -58.31 3.38 -10.35
CA TRP A 359 -59.68 2.93 -10.09
C TRP A 359 -60.49 3.86 -9.15
N ASN A 360 -59.80 4.63 -8.31
CA ASN A 360 -60.38 5.56 -7.37
C ASN A 360 -60.46 7.01 -7.88
N ASN A 361 -60.04 7.28 -9.12
CA ASN A 361 -60.33 8.56 -9.76
C ASN A 361 -61.83 8.63 -10.10
N PRO A 362 -62.57 9.63 -9.58
CA PRO A 362 -64.01 9.76 -9.80
C PRO A 362 -64.44 9.72 -11.27
N VAL A 363 -63.73 10.45 -12.12
CA VAL A 363 -64.06 10.59 -13.56
C VAL A 363 -63.81 9.28 -14.30
N VAL A 364 -62.71 8.59 -13.98
CA VAL A 364 -62.42 7.26 -14.55
C VAL A 364 -63.51 6.26 -14.18
N ALA A 365 -63.92 6.25 -12.90
CA ALA A 365 -64.97 5.37 -12.42
C ALA A 365 -66.34 5.68 -13.05
N LEU A 366 -66.70 6.96 -13.18
CA LEU A 366 -67.93 7.41 -13.82
C LEU A 366 -67.96 7.08 -15.32
N ASN A 367 -66.84 7.27 -16.03
CA ASN A 367 -66.74 6.94 -17.46
C ASN A 367 -66.87 5.44 -17.72
N TRP A 368 -66.28 4.63 -16.84
CA TRP A 368 -66.46 3.19 -16.90
C TRP A 368 -67.92 2.80 -16.64
N MET A 369 -68.55 3.38 -15.61
CA MET A 369 -69.95 3.14 -15.28
C MET A 369 -70.89 3.56 -16.43
N ASN A 370 -70.61 4.69 -17.08
CA ASN A 370 -71.33 5.17 -18.27
C ASN A 370 -71.32 4.15 -19.41
N THR A 371 -70.19 3.46 -19.60
CA THR A 371 -70.08 2.39 -20.59
C THR A 371 -70.82 1.13 -20.12
N TYR A 372 -70.74 0.82 -18.83
CA TYR A 372 -71.35 -0.37 -18.23
C TYR A 372 -72.89 -0.34 -18.30
N VAL A 373 -73.50 0.81 -17.99
CA VAL A 373 -74.97 0.96 -18.03
C VAL A 373 -75.57 0.81 -19.42
N GLY A 374 -74.76 0.88 -20.48
CA GLY A 374 -75.18 0.56 -21.84
C GLY A 374 -75.79 -0.85 -21.96
N ARG A 375 -75.40 -1.79 -21.09
CA ARG A 375 -75.98 -3.14 -21.02
C ARG A 375 -77.46 -3.16 -20.62
N TYR A 376 -77.91 -2.11 -19.94
CA TYR A 376 -79.29 -1.94 -19.48
C TYR A 376 -80.09 -0.98 -20.37
N GLY A 377 -79.53 -0.58 -21.52
CA GLY A 377 -80.15 0.44 -22.39
C GLY A 377 -79.83 1.88 -21.97
N GLY A 378 -78.80 2.09 -21.14
CA GLY A 378 -78.38 3.41 -20.67
C GLY A 378 -78.74 3.67 -19.20
N TRP A 379 -78.51 4.90 -18.74
CA TRP A 379 -78.67 5.29 -17.33
C TRP A 379 -80.10 5.13 -16.80
N GLU A 380 -81.09 5.54 -17.59
CA GLU A 380 -82.51 5.36 -17.23
C GLU A 380 -82.90 3.88 -17.16
N GLY A 381 -82.41 3.07 -18.10
CA GLY A 381 -82.64 1.62 -18.11
C GLY A 381 -82.00 0.92 -16.91
N ALA A 382 -80.77 1.29 -16.55
CA ALA A 382 -80.10 0.79 -15.35
C ALA A 382 -80.85 1.20 -14.06
N TYR A 383 -81.34 2.43 -13.98
CA TYR A 383 -82.14 2.92 -12.86
C TYR A 383 -83.44 2.15 -12.70
N ASN A 384 -84.21 1.98 -13.78
CA ASN A 384 -85.46 1.24 -13.76
C ASN A 384 -85.23 -0.24 -13.41
N PHE A 385 -84.16 -0.84 -13.94
CA PHE A 385 -83.77 -2.19 -13.59
C PHE A 385 -83.49 -2.32 -12.08
N TRP A 386 -82.74 -1.37 -11.52
CA TRP A 386 -82.45 -1.33 -10.09
C TRP A 386 -83.70 -1.16 -9.23
N LEU A 387 -84.69 -0.34 -9.64
CA LEU A 387 -85.94 -0.19 -8.90
C LEU A 387 -86.69 -1.51 -8.75
N SER A 388 -86.68 -2.35 -9.79
CA SER A 388 -87.36 -3.65 -9.81
C SER A 388 -86.56 -4.75 -9.11
N HIS A 389 -85.24 -4.79 -9.26
CA HIS A 389 -84.42 -5.94 -8.86
C HIS A 389 -83.53 -5.68 -7.64
N LYS A 390 -83.34 -4.41 -7.26
CA LYS A 390 -82.42 -3.96 -6.21
C LYS A 390 -80.93 -4.31 -6.46
N TRP A 391 -80.59 -4.57 -7.72
CA TRP A 391 -79.24 -4.71 -8.26
C TRP A 391 -79.23 -4.25 -9.73
N TYR A 392 -78.04 -4.01 -10.31
CA TYR A 392 -77.81 -3.77 -11.73
C TYR A 392 -76.35 -4.07 -12.08
#